data_AF-A0A0J9W5Z2-F1
#
_entry.id   AF-A0A0J9W5Z2-F1
#
_cell.length_a   1.000
_cell.length_b   1.000
_cell.length_c   1.000
_cell.angle_alpha   90.00
_cell.angle_beta   90.00
_cell.angle_gamma   90.00
#
_symmetry.space_group_name_H-M   'P 1'
#
loop_
_entity.id
_entity.type
_entity.pdbx_description
1 polymer ?
#
loop_
_entity_poly.entity_id
_entity_poly.type
_entity_poly.pdbx_seq_one_letter_code
_entity_poly.pdbx_strand_id
1 'polypeptide(L)'
;KGADEVAEETGEDDAAQQSGGDDAAERKGEDYSTKQTTSDDAAKGGGWDDILTVKARKEELTEEELNAFFEIVQSYAGYHNFHCFTKSKAEQTTFRFIKYLEVSTVNLHDHNFVSVQILGQSFLMHQIRKMLTLSVETFRKATCVNSIYYCLNAGEYVPISLFPAEGLMLICPFFNAYNEKVCNPPQSPPICFEESEEVLRFKRDVVAKCIVEQMRKDV
;
A
#
# COMPACT_ATOMS: atom_id res chain seq x y z
N LYS A 1 -51.68 -36.68 -27.36
CA LYS A 1 -50.82 -37.88 -27.44
C LYS A 1 -49.69 -37.61 -26.44
N GLY A 2 -49.86 -37.89 -25.15
CA GLY A 2 -49.97 -39.22 -24.50
C GLY A 2 -48.63 -39.43 -23.78
N ALA A 3 -48.59 -39.25 -22.44
CA ALA A 3 -48.50 -40.32 -21.42
C ALA A 3 -47.03 -40.80 -21.24
N ASP A 4 -46.41 -41.02 -20.08
CA ASP A 4 -46.75 -41.31 -18.66
C ASP A 4 -45.59 -40.75 -17.78
N GLU A 5 -45.75 -40.24 -16.54
CA GLU A 5 -45.90 -40.91 -15.22
C GLU A 5 -44.94 -42.11 -15.02
N VAL A 6 -44.18 -42.27 -13.92
CA VAL A 6 -44.61 -42.61 -12.54
C VAL A 6 -43.41 -42.57 -11.56
N ALA A 7 -43.67 -42.06 -10.33
CA ALA A 7 -43.23 -42.41 -8.95
C ALA A 7 -41.77 -42.87 -8.63
N GLU A 8 -41.22 -42.76 -7.40
CA GLU A 8 -41.82 -42.99 -6.07
C GLU A 8 -40.93 -42.42 -4.94
N GLU A 9 -41.59 -42.00 -3.85
CA GLU A 9 -41.05 -41.53 -2.56
C GLU A 9 -40.71 -42.68 -1.57
N THR A 10 -40.31 -42.28 -0.35
CA THR A 10 -40.18 -43.00 0.94
C THR A 10 -38.75 -43.37 1.33
N GLY A 11 -38.28 -43.17 2.57
CA GLY A 11 -38.87 -42.71 3.82
C GLY A 11 -37.80 -42.71 4.94
N GLU A 12 -38.17 -42.14 6.09
CA GLU A 12 -37.48 -42.00 7.39
C GLU A 12 -36.99 -43.37 7.95
N ASP A 13 -36.19 -43.54 9.01
CA ASP A 13 -36.03 -42.83 10.28
C ASP A 13 -34.85 -43.44 11.09
N ASP A 14 -34.58 -42.85 12.27
CA ASP A 14 -34.17 -43.47 13.54
C ASP A 14 -32.72 -43.45 14.12
N ALA A 15 -32.74 -43.29 15.45
CA ALA A 15 -31.74 -42.81 16.40
C ALA A 15 -31.00 -43.90 17.21
N ALA A 16 -29.93 -43.52 17.94
CA ALA A 16 -29.52 -44.17 19.21
C ALA A 16 -28.52 -43.32 20.04
N GLN A 17 -28.60 -43.49 21.37
CA GLN A 17 -28.06 -42.68 22.48
C GLN A 17 -26.80 -43.26 23.17
N GLN A 18 -26.36 -42.56 24.25
CA GLN A 18 -25.65 -42.99 25.49
C GLN A 18 -24.11 -42.92 25.52
N SER A 19 -23.40 -42.68 26.64
CA SER A 19 -23.60 -42.03 27.96
C SER A 19 -22.32 -42.23 28.83
N GLY A 20 -22.00 -41.28 29.74
CA GLY A 20 -21.27 -41.43 31.04
C GLY A 20 -19.76 -41.79 31.01
N GLY A 21 -18.91 -41.47 31.99
CA GLY A 21 -19.00 -40.84 33.32
C GLY A 21 -17.60 -40.72 33.98
N ASP A 22 -17.54 -40.04 35.13
CA ASP A 22 -16.36 -39.61 35.93
C ASP A 22 -15.40 -40.72 36.42
N ASP A 23 -14.14 -40.35 36.71
CA ASP A 23 -13.54 -40.63 38.03
C ASP A 23 -12.19 -39.90 38.28
N ALA A 24 -12.06 -39.37 39.50
CA ALA A 24 -10.87 -38.71 40.04
C ALA A 24 -10.15 -39.64 41.02
N ALA A 25 -8.81 -39.65 41.03
CA ALA A 25 -8.02 -40.25 42.11
C ALA A 25 -6.69 -39.50 42.32
N GLU A 26 -6.57 -38.89 43.51
CA GLU A 26 -5.33 -38.37 44.10
C GLU A 26 -4.29 -39.47 44.36
N ARG A 27 -3.00 -39.12 44.30
CA ARG A 27 -1.98 -39.56 45.28
C ARG A 27 -0.74 -38.66 45.29
N LYS A 28 -0.28 -38.36 46.51
CA LYS A 28 0.80 -37.45 46.93
C LYS A 28 2.22 -38.04 46.75
N GLY A 29 3.20 -37.15 46.54
CA GLY A 29 4.39 -37.00 47.40
C GLY A 29 5.75 -37.59 46.98
N GLU A 30 6.70 -36.69 46.65
CA GLU A 30 8.15 -36.63 47.04
C GLU A 30 9.08 -37.79 46.59
N ASP A 31 10.34 -37.66 46.14
CA ASP A 31 11.42 -36.67 46.19
C ASP A 31 12.53 -37.05 45.14
N TYR A 32 13.50 -36.14 44.93
CA TYR A 32 14.93 -36.35 44.61
C TYR A 32 15.54 -35.69 43.34
N SER A 33 16.09 -34.50 43.57
CA SER A 33 17.27 -33.81 42.99
C SER A 33 17.94 -34.30 41.68
N THR A 34 17.97 -33.36 40.72
CA THR A 34 19.06 -32.93 39.81
C THR A 34 19.78 -33.94 38.92
N LYS A 35 19.61 -33.74 37.60
CA LYS A 35 20.71 -33.61 36.63
C LYS A 35 20.22 -32.92 35.35
N GLN A 36 20.86 -31.80 35.00
CA GLN A 36 20.76 -31.17 33.69
C GLN A 36 21.27 -32.12 32.60
N THR A 37 20.55 -32.20 31.49
CA THR A 37 21.10 -32.04 30.13
C THR A 37 19.94 -31.87 29.15
N THR A 38 19.96 -30.72 28.44
CA THR A 38 19.63 -30.48 27.02
C THR A 38 18.49 -31.31 26.42
N SER A 39 17.46 -30.73 25.82
CA SER A 39 17.44 -29.64 24.86
C SER A 39 15.98 -29.33 24.55
N ASP A 40 15.58 -28.07 24.55
CA ASP A 40 14.31 -27.67 23.94
C ASP A 40 14.48 -26.35 23.19
N ASP A 41 14.15 -26.41 21.91
CA ASP A 41 13.75 -25.30 21.07
C ASP A 41 12.69 -24.44 21.77
N ALA A 42 12.84 -23.11 21.76
CA ALA A 42 11.72 -22.17 21.63
C ALA A 42 12.15 -20.69 21.74
N ALA A 43 11.66 -19.91 20.78
CA ALA A 43 11.16 -18.56 20.96
C ALA A 43 12.10 -17.52 21.62
N LYS A 44 12.88 -16.83 20.79
CA LYS A 44 13.13 -15.40 21.02
C LYS A 44 11.85 -14.61 20.71
N GLY A 45 10.82 -14.81 21.52
CA GLY A 45 9.69 -13.90 21.59
C GLY A 45 10.14 -12.65 22.33
N GLY A 46 10.01 -11.48 21.69
CA GLY A 46 10.25 -10.20 22.35
C GLY A 46 9.39 -10.10 23.62
N GLY A 47 10.02 -9.76 24.75
CA GLY A 47 9.33 -9.60 26.03
C GLY A 47 8.30 -8.47 25.98
N TRP A 48 7.39 -8.45 26.96
CA TRP A 48 6.34 -7.44 27.10
C TRP A 48 6.88 -6.00 27.04
N ASP A 49 8.12 -5.78 27.50
CA ASP A 49 8.81 -4.50 27.45
C ASP A 49 9.05 -3.98 26.03
N ASP A 50 9.22 -4.86 25.04
CA ASP A 50 9.48 -4.50 23.64
C ASP A 50 8.20 -4.02 22.92
N ILE A 51 7.03 -4.44 23.43
CA ILE A 51 5.70 -3.97 22.98
C ILE A 51 5.38 -2.61 23.59
N LEU A 52 5.78 -2.38 24.84
CA LEU A 52 5.48 -1.16 25.61
C LEU A 52 6.50 -0.04 25.36
N THR A 53 7.63 -0.34 24.73
CA THR A 53 8.67 0.66 24.41
C THR A 53 8.39 1.29 23.05
N VAL A 54 8.34 2.62 23.01
CA VAL A 54 8.28 3.37 21.76
C VAL A 54 9.53 3.05 20.95
N LYS A 55 9.37 2.35 19.82
CA LYS A 55 10.48 2.07 18.91
C LYS A 55 11.14 3.39 18.50
N ALA A 56 12.47 3.41 18.54
CA ALA A 56 13.25 4.57 18.11
C ALA A 56 12.87 4.96 16.68
N ARG A 57 12.72 6.27 16.43
CA ARG A 57 12.51 6.78 15.07
C ARG A 57 13.76 6.47 14.25
N LYS A 58 13.58 5.78 13.13
CA LYS A 58 14.64 5.55 12.15
C LYS A 58 14.73 6.79 11.25
N GLU A 59 15.90 7.44 11.24
CA GLU A 59 16.11 8.71 10.54
C GLU A 59 16.40 8.52 9.03
N GLU A 60 16.92 7.36 8.64
CA GLU A 60 17.32 7.04 7.25
C GLU A 60 16.93 5.61 6.89
N LEU A 61 16.45 5.41 5.66
CA LEU A 61 16.18 4.07 5.11
C LEU A 61 17.45 3.47 4.52
N THR A 62 17.62 2.16 4.63
CA THR A 62 18.72 1.46 3.95
C THR A 62 18.43 1.32 2.45
N GLU A 63 19.46 1.01 1.65
CA GLU A 63 19.28 0.78 0.21
C GLU A 63 18.31 -0.38 -0.06
N GLU A 64 18.35 -1.44 0.76
CA GLU A 64 17.43 -2.57 0.64
C GLU A 64 15.97 -2.16 0.91
N GLU A 65 15.76 -1.29 1.89
CA GLU A 65 14.44 -0.75 2.21
C GLU A 65 13.91 0.18 1.13
N LEU A 66 14.78 1.04 0.57
CA LEU A 66 14.43 1.90 -0.56
C LEU A 66 14.08 1.07 -1.80
N ASN A 67 14.84 0.01 -2.09
CA ASN A 67 14.55 -0.90 -3.19
C ASN A 67 13.24 -1.65 -2.96
N ALA A 68 12.98 -2.14 -1.74
CA ALA A 68 11.70 -2.76 -1.41
C ALA A 68 10.53 -1.79 -1.58
N PHE A 69 10.69 -0.53 -1.19
CA PHE A 69 9.67 0.49 -1.40
C PHE A 69 9.48 0.83 -2.89
N PHE A 70 10.57 0.88 -3.65
CA PHE A 70 10.53 1.06 -5.10
C PHE A 70 9.75 -0.06 -5.78
N GLU A 71 9.99 -1.33 -5.43
CA GLU A 71 9.23 -2.47 -5.97
C GLU A 71 7.72 -2.37 -5.69
N ILE A 72 7.35 -1.92 -4.49
CA ILE A 72 5.95 -1.68 -4.12
C ILE A 72 5.34 -0.60 -5.02
N VAL A 73 6.01 0.55 -5.16
CA VAL A 73 5.52 1.64 -6.01
C VAL A 73 5.47 1.22 -7.48
N GLN A 74 6.47 0.47 -7.94
CA GLN A 74 6.59 -0.02 -9.32
C GLN A 74 5.41 -0.89 -9.75
N SER A 75 4.69 -1.51 -8.81
CA SER A 75 3.47 -2.29 -9.10
C SER A 75 2.35 -1.47 -9.78
N TYR A 76 2.38 -0.14 -9.69
CA TYR A 76 1.44 0.74 -10.38
C TYR A 76 1.80 1.03 -11.84
N ALA A 77 3.02 0.68 -12.29
CA ALA A 77 3.46 0.93 -13.66
C ALA A 77 2.57 0.19 -14.67
N GLY A 78 2.28 0.83 -15.79
CA GLY A 78 1.45 0.26 -16.84
C GLY A 78 -0.01 0.71 -16.81
N TYR A 79 -0.87 -0.07 -17.47
CA TYR A 79 -2.28 0.26 -17.70
C TYR A 79 -3.16 -0.56 -16.75
N HIS A 80 -3.79 0.12 -15.79
CA HIS A 80 -4.58 -0.52 -14.74
C HIS A 80 -5.91 0.18 -14.49
N ASN A 81 -6.83 -0.51 -13.79
CA ASN A 81 -8.07 0.06 -13.32
C ASN A 81 -7.89 0.68 -11.91
N PHE A 82 -7.85 2.00 -11.83
CA PHE A 82 -7.64 2.75 -10.59
C PHE A 82 -8.94 3.09 -9.83
N HIS A 83 -9.97 2.25 -9.92
CA HIS A 83 -11.28 2.49 -9.29
C HIS A 83 -11.22 2.64 -7.75
N CYS A 84 -10.41 1.83 -7.05
CA CYS A 84 -10.17 1.97 -5.61
C CYS A 84 -9.39 3.25 -5.24
N PHE A 85 -8.61 3.77 -6.20
CA PHE A 85 -7.73 4.91 -6.02
C PHE A 85 -8.42 6.26 -6.34
N THR A 86 -9.75 6.31 -6.39
CA THR A 86 -10.50 7.56 -6.58
C THR A 86 -11.73 7.60 -5.66
N LYS A 87 -12.60 8.60 -5.79
CA LYS A 87 -13.92 8.60 -5.14
C LYS A 87 -14.73 7.37 -5.57
N SER A 88 -15.53 6.78 -4.67
CA SER A 88 -16.26 5.52 -4.95
C SER A 88 -17.18 5.57 -6.17
N LYS A 89 -17.67 6.77 -6.53
CA LYS A 89 -18.50 7.01 -7.70
C LYS A 89 -17.71 7.79 -8.74
N ALA A 90 -17.00 7.08 -9.61
CA ALA A 90 -16.35 7.69 -10.77
C ALA A 90 -17.36 7.84 -11.91
N GLU A 91 -17.52 9.05 -12.43
CA GLU A 91 -18.41 9.36 -13.58
C GLU A 91 -17.75 9.04 -14.93
N GLN A 92 -16.45 8.76 -14.91
CA GLN A 92 -15.62 8.49 -16.07
C GLN A 92 -14.93 7.14 -15.92
N THR A 93 -14.33 6.65 -17.00
CA THR A 93 -13.48 5.47 -16.93
C THR A 93 -12.38 5.66 -15.89
N THR A 94 -12.11 4.61 -15.12
CA THR A 94 -11.11 4.60 -14.05
C THR A 94 -9.76 4.03 -14.51
N PHE A 95 -9.66 3.63 -15.77
CA PHE A 95 -8.41 3.14 -16.33
C PHE A 95 -7.41 4.27 -16.54
N ARG A 96 -6.18 4.08 -16.06
CA ARG A 96 -5.09 5.05 -16.21
C ARG A 96 -3.81 4.34 -16.58
N PHE A 97 -2.91 5.09 -17.22
CA PHE A 97 -1.60 4.62 -17.62
C PHE A 97 -0.51 5.37 -16.86
N ILE A 98 0.25 4.65 -16.04
CA ILE A 98 1.44 5.16 -15.37
C ILE A 98 2.65 4.78 -16.22
N LYS A 99 3.37 5.80 -16.69
CA LYS A 99 4.49 5.66 -17.64
C LYS A 99 5.80 5.37 -16.92
N TYR A 100 6.09 6.15 -15.90
CA TYR A 100 7.39 6.12 -15.22
C TYR A 100 7.20 6.42 -13.74
N LEU A 101 8.01 5.74 -12.94
CA LEU A 101 8.05 5.82 -11.49
C LEU A 101 9.51 5.83 -11.07
N GLU A 102 9.84 6.66 -10.08
CA GLU A 102 11.16 6.73 -9.48
C GLU A 102 11.01 6.94 -7.98
N VAL A 103 11.88 6.28 -7.22
CA VAL A 103 12.02 6.50 -5.78
C VAL A 103 13.48 6.85 -5.51
N SER A 104 13.69 7.97 -4.83
CA SER A 104 15.03 8.45 -4.46
C SER A 104 14.99 9.12 -3.09
N THR A 105 16.16 9.40 -2.53
CA THR A 105 16.28 10.21 -1.31
C THR A 105 16.66 11.64 -1.65
N VAL A 106 16.14 12.58 -0.88
CA VAL A 106 16.47 14.00 -1.01
C VAL A 106 16.64 14.62 0.36
N ASN A 107 17.73 15.35 0.54
CA ASN A 107 18.00 16.06 1.78
C ASN A 107 17.46 17.48 1.63
N LEU A 108 16.51 17.83 2.50
CA LEU A 108 15.88 19.14 2.49
C LEU A 108 16.02 19.78 3.86
N HIS A 109 16.86 20.82 3.93
CA HIS A 109 17.30 21.43 5.18
C HIS A 109 17.90 20.37 6.12
N ASP A 110 17.35 20.23 7.33
CA ASP A 110 17.82 19.30 8.37
C ASP A 110 17.04 17.97 8.36
N HIS A 111 16.31 17.67 7.28
CA HIS A 111 15.45 16.49 7.18
C HIS A 111 15.71 15.69 5.91
N ASN A 112 15.74 14.37 6.06
CA ASN A 112 15.85 13.42 4.96
C ASN A 112 14.45 13.02 4.48
N PHE A 113 14.23 13.12 3.18
CA PHE A 113 12.96 12.78 2.54
C PHE A 113 13.14 11.64 1.54
N VAL A 114 12.08 10.84 1.39
CA VAL A 114 11.92 9.94 0.25
C VAL A 114 11.10 10.67 -0.81
N SER A 115 11.71 10.91 -1.96
CA SER A 115 11.08 11.49 -3.14
C SER A 115 10.48 10.38 -3.99
N VAL A 116 9.19 10.48 -4.32
CA VAL A 116 8.50 9.59 -5.25
C VAL A 116 8.07 10.40 -6.47
N GLN A 117 8.69 10.15 -7.62
CA GLN A 117 8.30 10.79 -8.88
C GLN A 117 7.36 9.87 -9.64
N ILE A 118 6.24 10.43 -10.11
CA ILE A 118 5.21 9.68 -10.84
C ILE A 118 4.88 10.42 -12.12
N LEU A 119 5.13 9.79 -13.26
CA LEU A 119 4.71 10.26 -14.57
C LEU A 119 3.56 9.39 -15.06
N GLY A 120 2.37 9.99 -15.19
CA GLY A 120 1.17 9.36 -15.72
C GLY A 120 0.64 10.10 -16.93
N GLN A 121 -0.13 9.42 -17.77
CA GLN A 121 -0.84 10.07 -18.88
C GLN A 121 -1.97 10.99 -18.37
N SER A 122 -2.66 10.57 -17.31
CA SER A 122 -3.67 11.36 -16.60
C SER A 122 -3.86 10.79 -15.20
N PHE A 123 -4.46 11.57 -14.31
CA PHE A 123 -4.74 11.17 -12.94
C PHE A 123 -6.21 11.41 -12.58
N LEU A 124 -6.78 10.49 -11.81
CA LEU A 124 -8.07 10.66 -11.16
C LEU A 124 -7.92 11.53 -9.90
N MET A 125 -9.05 12.04 -9.41
CA MET A 125 -9.09 12.78 -8.14
C MET A 125 -8.55 11.90 -7.00
N HIS A 126 -7.58 12.45 -6.26
CA HIS A 126 -6.88 11.80 -5.16
C HIS A 126 -6.05 10.54 -5.50
N GLN A 127 -5.89 10.19 -6.78
CA GLN A 127 -5.21 8.96 -7.20
C GLN A 127 -3.81 8.81 -6.60
N ILE A 128 -2.96 9.82 -6.80
CA ILE A 128 -1.57 9.80 -6.32
C ILE A 128 -1.53 9.64 -4.79
N ARG A 129 -2.39 10.37 -4.07
CA ARG A 129 -2.44 10.32 -2.60
C ARG A 129 -2.86 8.93 -2.12
N LYS A 130 -3.88 8.32 -2.72
CA LYS A 130 -4.31 6.96 -2.37
C LYS A 130 -3.25 5.90 -2.74
N MET A 131 -2.56 6.07 -3.86
CA MET A 131 -1.43 5.20 -4.24
C MET A 131 -0.33 5.24 -3.17
N LEU A 132 0.05 6.43 -2.71
CA LEU A 132 1.08 6.56 -1.68
C LEU A 132 0.63 6.00 -0.32
N THR A 133 -0.62 6.23 0.09
CA THR A 133 -1.15 5.60 1.31
C THR A 133 -0.96 4.09 1.26
N LEU A 134 -1.46 3.43 0.21
CA LEU A 134 -1.38 1.97 0.15
C LEU A 134 0.06 1.47 0.03
N SER A 135 0.94 2.21 -0.67
CA SER A 135 2.37 1.90 -0.75
C SER A 135 3.05 1.95 0.61
N VAL A 136 2.82 3.02 1.38
CA VAL A 136 3.41 3.23 2.71
C VAL A 136 2.86 2.21 3.71
N GLU A 137 1.56 1.94 3.70
CA GLU A 137 0.95 0.92 4.56
C GLU A 137 1.49 -0.49 4.23
N THR A 138 1.74 -0.78 2.95
CA THR A 138 2.33 -2.06 2.53
C THR A 138 3.78 -2.16 2.99
N PHE A 139 4.57 -1.11 2.81
CA PHE A 139 5.97 -1.04 3.26
C PHE A 139 6.11 -1.20 4.78
N ARG A 140 5.20 -0.57 5.54
CA ARG A 140 5.12 -0.68 7.00
C ARG A 140 4.57 -2.02 7.49
N LYS A 141 4.19 -2.92 6.57
CA LYS A 141 3.56 -4.23 6.85
C LYS A 141 2.23 -4.10 7.63
N ALA A 142 1.55 -2.97 7.49
CA ALA A 142 0.22 -2.75 8.05
C ALA A 142 -0.89 -3.35 7.17
N THR A 143 -0.58 -3.61 5.90
CA THR A 143 -1.45 -4.34 4.97
C THR A 143 -0.70 -5.46 4.25
N CYS A 144 -1.45 -6.34 3.58
CA CYS A 144 -0.88 -7.44 2.81
C CYS A 144 -0.09 -6.92 1.59
N VAL A 145 0.99 -7.62 1.22
CA VAL A 145 1.81 -7.30 0.04
C VAL A 145 0.97 -7.31 -1.26
N ASN A 146 -0.08 -8.14 -1.30
CA ASN A 146 -0.99 -8.26 -2.44
C ASN A 146 -2.11 -7.19 -2.46
N SER A 147 -2.18 -6.30 -1.48
CA SER A 147 -3.27 -5.33 -1.38
C SER A 147 -3.33 -4.39 -2.58
N ILE A 148 -2.18 -3.98 -3.13
CA ILE A 148 -2.13 -3.14 -4.34
C ILE A 148 -2.70 -3.89 -5.53
N TYR A 149 -2.22 -5.11 -5.76
CA TYR A 149 -2.72 -5.97 -6.84
C TYR A 149 -4.23 -6.20 -6.73
N TYR A 150 -4.73 -6.48 -5.52
CA TYR A 150 -6.15 -6.62 -5.27
C TYR A 150 -6.91 -5.34 -5.61
N CYS A 151 -6.49 -4.17 -5.13
CA CYS A 151 -7.17 -2.89 -5.42
C CYS A 151 -7.18 -2.49 -6.90
N LEU A 152 -6.21 -2.98 -7.69
CA LEU A 152 -6.14 -2.71 -9.14
C LEU A 152 -6.99 -3.67 -9.98
N ASN A 153 -7.23 -4.89 -9.50
CA ASN A 153 -7.87 -5.96 -10.26
C ASN A 153 -9.24 -6.40 -9.71
N ALA A 154 -9.55 -6.09 -8.46
CA ALA A 154 -10.83 -6.42 -7.86
C ALA A 154 -11.98 -5.67 -8.55
N GLY A 155 -13.18 -6.26 -8.51
CA GLY A 155 -14.41 -5.58 -8.91
C GLY A 155 -15.05 -4.76 -7.78
N GLU A 156 -14.56 -4.94 -6.55
CA GLU A 156 -15.10 -4.31 -5.35
C GLU A 156 -14.30 -3.07 -4.95
N TYR A 157 -15.00 -2.02 -4.54
CA TYR A 157 -14.37 -0.79 -4.07
C TYR A 157 -13.83 -0.95 -2.65
N VAL A 158 -12.52 -0.79 -2.50
CA VAL A 158 -11.85 -0.74 -1.20
C VAL A 158 -11.60 0.73 -0.81
N PRO A 159 -12.09 1.19 0.36
CA PRO A 159 -11.80 2.53 0.84
C PRO A 159 -10.33 2.64 1.26
N ILE A 160 -9.57 3.48 0.56
CA ILE A 160 -8.18 3.83 0.90
C ILE A 160 -8.18 5.22 1.53
N SER A 161 -7.51 5.37 2.67
CA SER A 161 -7.31 6.66 3.33
C SER A 161 -6.55 7.63 2.44
N LEU A 162 -6.70 8.94 2.70
CA LEU A 162 -5.98 9.96 1.95
C LEU A 162 -4.63 10.21 2.62
N PHE A 163 -3.54 10.05 1.87
CA PHE A 163 -2.23 10.54 2.29
C PHE A 163 -2.31 12.06 2.49
N PRO A 164 -1.54 12.65 3.41
CA PRO A 164 -1.38 14.09 3.52
C PRO A 164 -1.17 14.77 2.15
N ALA A 165 -1.69 15.98 1.98
CA ALA A 165 -1.52 16.74 0.74
C ALA A 165 -0.12 17.37 0.66
N GLU A 166 0.45 17.59 1.84
CA GLU A 166 1.73 18.18 2.13
C GLU A 166 2.82 17.37 1.42
N GLY A 167 3.58 18.03 0.54
CA GLY A 167 4.64 17.39 -0.26
C GLY A 167 4.21 16.94 -1.66
N LEU A 168 2.91 16.93 -2.00
CA LEU A 168 2.49 16.68 -3.38
C LEU A 168 2.70 17.93 -4.25
N MET A 169 3.55 17.80 -5.28
CA MET A 169 3.92 18.91 -6.16
C MET A 169 3.80 18.49 -7.63
N LEU A 170 3.21 19.36 -8.47
CA LEU A 170 3.28 19.22 -9.92
C LEU A 170 4.60 19.78 -10.41
N ILE A 171 5.47 18.92 -10.95
CA ILE A 171 6.81 19.30 -11.42
C ILE A 171 6.73 19.98 -12.79
N CYS A 172 6.22 19.27 -13.81
CA CYS A 172 6.17 19.74 -15.18
C CYS A 172 5.07 19.01 -15.98
N PRO A 173 4.25 19.72 -16.78
CA PRO A 173 3.34 19.11 -17.76
C PRO A 173 4.05 18.76 -19.09
N PHE A 174 3.76 17.59 -19.64
CA PHE A 174 4.33 17.12 -20.92
C PHE A 174 3.34 17.25 -22.08
N PHE A 175 3.76 17.92 -23.16
CA PHE A 175 2.94 18.19 -24.36
C PHE A 175 3.37 17.37 -25.58
N ASN A 176 4.16 16.29 -25.41
CA ASN A 176 4.72 15.51 -26.52
C ASN A 176 3.66 15.08 -27.55
N ALA A 177 2.53 14.54 -27.10
CA ALA A 177 1.45 14.11 -27.99
C ALA A 177 0.78 15.26 -28.76
N TYR A 178 0.77 16.47 -28.21
CA TYR A 178 0.31 17.68 -28.90
C TYR A 178 1.35 18.12 -29.93
N ASN A 179 2.62 18.21 -29.51
CA ASN A 179 3.74 18.62 -30.36
C ASN A 179 3.88 17.71 -31.59
N GLU A 180 3.73 16.39 -31.42
CA GLU A 180 3.80 15.44 -32.53
C GLU A 180 2.64 15.60 -33.54
N LYS A 181 1.42 15.90 -33.07
CA LYS A 181 0.21 15.90 -33.91
C LYS A 181 -0.09 17.25 -34.56
N VAL A 182 0.19 18.35 -33.86
CA VAL A 182 -0.25 19.70 -34.25
C VAL A 182 0.90 20.53 -34.81
N CYS A 183 2.14 20.24 -34.40
CA CYS A 183 3.33 20.97 -34.88
C CYS A 183 3.95 20.33 -36.15
N ASN A 184 3.34 19.27 -36.70
CA ASN A 184 3.83 18.59 -37.91
C ASN A 184 2.66 18.11 -38.82
N PRO A 185 2.25 18.87 -39.87
CA PRO A 185 2.75 20.18 -40.31
C PRO A 185 2.34 21.32 -39.33
N PRO A 186 3.17 22.36 -39.15
CA PRO A 186 3.03 23.28 -38.03
C PRO A 186 1.82 24.21 -38.17
N GLN A 187 0.79 23.98 -37.35
CA GLN A 187 -0.28 24.95 -37.11
C GLN A 187 0.10 25.95 -36.01
N SER A 188 1.00 25.55 -35.10
CA SER A 188 1.48 26.31 -33.94
C SER A 188 2.89 25.83 -33.54
N PRO A 189 3.69 26.66 -32.84
CA PRO A 189 4.97 26.24 -32.32
C PRO A 189 4.84 25.17 -31.22
N PRO A 190 5.84 24.28 -31.07
CA PRO A 190 5.83 23.27 -30.01
C PRO A 190 5.88 23.90 -28.63
N ILE A 191 5.18 23.28 -27.68
CA ILE A 191 5.14 23.69 -26.28
C ILE A 191 6.13 22.80 -25.51
N CYS A 192 7.21 23.40 -25.04
CA CYS A 192 8.21 22.75 -24.21
C CYS A 192 8.43 23.58 -22.95
N PHE A 193 8.45 22.90 -21.79
CA PHE A 193 8.75 23.53 -20.51
C PHE A 193 10.12 23.04 -20.06
N GLU A 194 11.02 23.99 -19.86
CA GLU A 194 12.33 23.77 -19.26
C GLU A 194 12.34 24.42 -17.88
N GLU A 195 12.97 23.77 -16.91
CA GLU A 195 13.10 24.35 -15.57
C GLU A 195 14.14 25.46 -15.60
N SER A 196 13.69 26.70 -15.51
CA SER A 196 14.58 27.85 -15.36
C SER A 196 15.15 27.91 -13.94
N GLU A 197 16.29 28.59 -13.78
CA GLU A 197 16.89 28.87 -12.46
C GLU A 197 15.90 29.57 -11.51
N GLU A 198 15.02 30.42 -12.03
CA GLU A 198 13.98 31.09 -11.24
C GLU A 198 12.97 30.09 -10.66
N VAL A 199 12.54 29.10 -11.46
CA VAL A 199 11.62 28.04 -11.02
C VAL A 199 12.31 27.15 -9.98
N LEU A 200 13.56 26.76 -10.21
CA LEU A 200 14.34 25.98 -9.26
C LEU A 200 14.51 26.71 -7.93
N ARG A 201 14.83 28.01 -7.99
CA ARG A 201 14.92 28.86 -6.81
C ARG A 201 13.58 28.95 -6.07
N PHE A 202 12.47 29.12 -6.77
CA PHE A 202 11.15 29.13 -6.16
C PHE A 202 10.82 27.80 -5.46
N LYS A 203 11.11 26.66 -6.10
CA LYS A 203 10.92 25.33 -5.50
C LYS A 203 11.73 25.17 -4.20
N ARG A 204 12.99 25.61 -4.19
CA ARG A 204 13.89 25.51 -3.04
C ARG A 204 13.56 26.50 -1.93
N ASP A 205 13.38 27.76 -2.25
CA ASP A 205 13.32 28.84 -1.25
C ASP A 205 11.90 29.01 -0.67
N VAL A 206 10.87 28.66 -1.45
CA VAL A 206 9.46 28.85 -1.07
C VAL A 206 8.78 27.50 -0.81
N VAL A 207 8.73 26.62 -1.80
CA VAL A 207 7.93 25.38 -1.69
C VAL A 207 8.49 24.44 -0.64
N ALA A 208 9.78 24.15 -0.70
CA ALA A 208 10.47 23.30 0.26
C ALA A 208 10.38 23.83 1.69
N LYS A 209 10.55 25.15 1.88
CA LYS A 209 10.41 25.79 3.19
C LYS A 209 8.99 25.61 3.75
N CYS A 210 7.96 25.82 2.93
CA CYS A 210 6.57 25.60 3.33
C CYS A 210 6.29 24.15 3.75
N ILE A 211 6.85 23.16 3.03
CA ILE A 211 6.71 21.74 3.38
C ILE A 211 7.30 21.48 4.77
N VAL A 212 8.53 21.93 5.03
CA VAL A 212 9.19 21.73 6.33
C VAL A 212 8.47 22.46 7.47
N GLU A 213 8.01 23.68 7.24
CA GLU A 213 7.23 24.44 8.23
C GLU A 213 5.92 23.75 8.59
N GLN A 214 5.23 23.16 7.61
CA GLN A 214 3.99 22.44 7.85
C GLN A 214 4.25 21.13 8.60
N MET A 215 5.27 20.36 8.21
CA MET A 215 5.65 19.15 8.93
C MET A 215 5.99 19.42 10.40
N ARG A 216 6.64 20.53 10.71
CA ARG A 216 6.96 20.91 12.10
C ARG A 216 5.74 21.25 12.95
N LYS A 217 4.61 21.60 12.35
CA LYS A 217 3.36 21.86 13.08
C LYS A 217 2.59 20.58 13.40
N ASP A 218 2.77 19.56 12.58
CA ASP A 218 2.01 18.31 12.65
C ASP A 218 2.72 17.23 13.52
N VAL A 219 3.94 17.50 14.00
CA VAL A 219 4.76 16.66 14.91
C VAL A 219 4.68 17.17 16.34
#